data_AF-A0AAU7Z9I7-F1
#
_entry.id   AF-A0AAU7Z9I7-F1
#
_cell.length_a   1.000
_cell.length_b   1.000
_cell.length_c   1.000
_cell.angle_alpha   90.00
_cell.angle_beta   90.00
_cell.angle_gamma   90.00
#
_symmetry.space_group_name_H-M   'P 1'
#
loop_
_entity.id
_entity.type
_entity.pdbx_description
1 polymer ?
#
loop_
_entity_poly.entity_id
_entity_poly.type
_entity_poly.pdbx_seq_one_letter_code
_entity_poly.pdbx_strand_id
1 'polypeptide(L)' 'MKLLLFISNAFINTMGITQPSPKAANRAAWFIFLMLSAVLTVVVTIALLAIRWASQH' A
#
# COMPACT_ATOMS: atom_id res chain seq x y z
N MET A 1 -4.25 11.24 9.56
CA MET A 1 -2.79 11.38 9.71
C MET A 1 -2.17 10.27 10.56
N LYS A 2 -2.60 10.03 11.82
CA LYS A 2 -2.01 8.98 12.68
C LYS A 2 -1.97 7.58 12.06
N LEU A 3 -3.07 7.12 11.45
CA LEU A 3 -3.12 5.81 10.77
C LEU A 3 -2.22 5.75 9.52
N LEU A 4 -2.24 6.81 8.70
CA LEU A 4 -1.41 6.90 7.49
C LEU A 4 0.08 6.87 7.84
N LEU A 5 0.48 7.62 8.86
CA LEU A 5 1.85 7.64 9.39
C LEU A 5 2.22 6.29 10.01
N PHE A 6 1.28 5.61 10.68
CA PHE A 6 1.51 4.26 11.20
C PHE A 6 1.81 3.26 10.07
N ILE A 7 0.98 3.23 9.03
CA ILE A 7 1.18 2.38 7.84
C ILE A 7 2.51 2.73 7.15
N SER A 8 2.76 4.02 6.94
CA SER A 8 3.99 4.52 6.35
C SER A 8 5.23 4.12 7.14
N ASN A 9 5.20 4.26 8.47
CA ASN A 9 6.33 3.91 9.33
C ASN A 9 6.57 2.39 9.35
N ALA A 10 5.50 1.59 9.40
CA ALA A 10 5.63 0.14 9.30
C ALA A 10 6.29 -0.28 7.97
N PHE A 11 5.87 0.32 6.86
CA PHE A 11 6.46 0.08 5.54
C PHE A 11 7.94 0.51 5.49
N ILE A 12 8.24 1.76 5.89
CA ILE A 12 9.59 2.32 5.90
C ILE A 12 10.54 1.45 6.75
N ASN A 13 10.10 1.05 7.94
CA ASN A 13 10.90 0.21 8.84
C ASN A 13 11.12 -1.20 8.26
N THR A 14 10.09 -1.81 7.66
CA THR A 14 10.18 -3.14 7.04
C THR A 14 11.15 -3.16 5.86
N MET A 15 11.13 -2.10 5.05
CA MET A 15 11.97 -1.99 3.85
C MET A 15 13.36 -1.42 4.15
N GLY A 16 13.66 -1.08 5.41
CA GLY A 16 14.94 -0.48 5.81
C GLY A 16 15.18 0.91 5.20
N ILE A 17 14.12 1.66 4.87
CA ILE A 17 14.20 3.00 4.28
C ILE A 17 14.51 4.02 5.39
N THR A 18 15.41 4.96 5.12
CA THR A 18 15.70 6.06 6.04
C THR A 18 14.45 6.89 6.33
N GLN A 19 14.20 7.22 7.60
CA GLN A 19 13.02 8.01 7.97
C GLN A 19 13.05 9.41 7.34
N PRO A 20 11.93 9.84 6.72
CA PRO A 20 11.81 11.18 6.20
C PRO A 20 11.72 12.21 7.33
N SER A 21 12.16 13.44 7.07
CA SER A 21 12.01 14.55 8.01
C SER A 21 10.52 14.81 8.33
N PRO A 22 10.18 15.43 9.47
CA PRO A 22 8.78 15.67 9.86
C PRO A 22 7.97 16.40 8.78
N LYS A 23 8.61 17.30 8.02
CA LYS A 23 7.99 18.04 6.91
C LYS A 23 7.67 17.13 5.70
N ALA A 24 8.47 16.08 5.48
CA ALA A 24 8.30 15.13 4.37
C ALA A 24 7.45 13.90 4.76
N ALA A 25 7.33 13.58 6.05
CA ALA A 25 6.62 12.40 6.54
C ALA A 25 5.18 12.28 6.03
N ASN A 26 4.43 13.40 5.99
CA ASN A 26 3.06 13.39 5.47
C ASN A 26 2.99 13.07 3.97
N ARG A 27 3.94 13.58 3.18
CA ARG A 27 3.99 13.30 1.72
C ARG A 27 4.35 11.85 1.47
N ALA A 28 5.36 11.35 2.20
CA ALA A 28 5.77 9.95 2.13
C ALA A 28 4.61 9.02 2.53
N ALA A 29 3.87 9.35 3.58
CA ALA A 29 2.74 8.55 4.03
C ALA A 29 1.62 8.47 3.00
N TRP A 30 1.28 9.58 2.34
CA TRP A 30 0.30 9.57 1.25
C TRP A 30 0.78 8.78 0.03
N PHE A 31 2.05 8.94 -0.35
CA PHE A 31 2.63 8.18 -1.45
C PHE A 31 2.58 6.66 -1.17
N ILE A 32 3.05 6.24 0.00
CA ILE A 32 3.06 4.82 0.40
C ILE A 32 1.63 4.27 0.47
N PHE A 33 0.70 5.01 1.08
CA PHE A 33 -0.68 4.57 1.17
C PHE A 33 -1.33 4.38 -0.21
N LEU A 34 -1.15 5.32 -1.14
CA LEU A 34 -1.68 5.22 -2.50
C LEU A 34 -1.03 4.06 -3.27
N MET A 35 0.28 3.90 -3.16
CA MET A 35 1.02 2.82 -3.80
C MET A 35 0.54 1.45 -3.29
N LEU A 36 0.41 1.26 -1.97
CA LEU A 36 -0.10 0.02 -1.38
C LEU A 36 -1.55 -0.26 -1.79
N SER A 37 -2.40 0.77 -1.80
CA SER A 37 -3.79 0.64 -2.23
C SER A 37 -3.89 0.23 -3.71
N ALA A 38 -3.03 0.78 -4.58
CA ALA A 38 -2.98 0.40 -5.98
C ALA A 38 -2.57 -1.06 -6.17
N VAL A 39 -1.53 -1.52 -5.46
CA VAL A 39 -1.10 -2.93 -5.51
C VAL A 39 -2.22 -3.86 -5.03
N LEU A 40 -2.85 -3.55 -3.91
CA LEU A 40 -3.98 -4.33 -3.39
C LEU A 40 -5.13 -4.40 -4.40
N THR A 41 -5.48 -3.27 -5.02
CA THR A 41 -6.54 -3.21 -6.03
C THR A 41 -6.23 -4.12 -7.21
N VAL A 42 -4.99 -4.10 -7.72
CA VAL A 42 -4.57 -4.96 -8.83
C VAL A 42 -4.66 -6.44 -8.45
N VAL A 43 -4.11 -6.82 -7.29
CA VAL A 43 -4.13 -8.21 -6.82
C VAL A 43 -5.56 -8.71 -6.63
N VAL A 44 -6.42 -7.92 -5.98
CA VAL A 44 -7.85 -8.27 -5.77
C VAL A 44 -8.57 -8.39 -7.11
N THR A 45 -8.33 -7.47 -8.04
CA THR A 45 -8.95 -7.52 -9.37
C THR A 45 -8.58 -8.80 -10.11
N ILE A 46 -7.29 -9.14 -10.13
CA ILE A 46 -6.81 -10.38 -10.77
C ILE A 46 -7.42 -11.62 -10.09
N ALA A 47 -7.44 -11.65 -8.75
CA ALA A 47 -8.02 -12.76 -8.00
C ALA A 47 -9.51 -12.93 -8.31
N LEU A 48 -10.28 -11.84 -8.35
CA LEU A 48 -11.71 -11.87 -8.69
C LEU A 48 -11.95 -12.36 -10.13
N LEU A 49 -11.12 -11.92 -11.08
CA LEU A 49 -11.20 -12.39 -12.47
C LEU A 49 -10.88 -13.89 -12.56
N ALA A 50 -9.85 -14.36 -11.86
CA ALA A 50 -9.46 -15.77 -11.84
C ALA A 50 -10.56 -16.65 -11.21
N ILE A 51 -11.12 -16.24 -10.07
CA ILE A 51 -12.23 -16.94 -9.41
C ILE A 51 -13.45 -16.98 -10.34
N ARG A 52 -13.79 -15.84 -10.96
CA ARG A 52 -14.92 -15.77 -11.89
C ARG A 52 -14.70 -16.70 -13.08
N TRP A 53 -13.52 -16.69 -13.68
CA TRP A 53 -13.18 -17.57 -14.80
C TRP A 53 -13.28 -19.05 -14.43
N ALA A 54 -12.71 -19.44 -13.28
CA ALA A 54 -12.75 -20.81 -12.76
C ALA A 54 -14.14 -21.26 -12.33
N SER A 55 -15.05 -20.34 -12.00
CA SER A 55 -16.45 -20.67 -11.69
C SER A 55 -17.33 -20.86 -12.94
N GLN A 56 -16.86 -20.41 -14.11
CA GLN A 56 -17.58 -20.47 -15.38
C GLN A 56 -17.13 -21.61 -16.31
N HIS A 57 -16.09 -22.35 -15.92
CA HIS A 57 -15.55 -23.54 -16.60
C HIS A 57 -15.55 -24.72 -15.63
#